data_AF-A0A235IU62-F1
#
_entry.id   AF-A0A235IU62-F1
#
_cell.length_a   1.000
_cell.length_b   1.000
_cell.length_c   1.000
_cell.angle_alpha   90.00
_cell.angle_beta   90.00
_cell.angle_gamma   90.00
#
_symmetry.space_group_name_H-M   'P 1'
#
loop_
_entity.id
_entity.type
_entity.pdbx_description
1 polymer ?
#
loop_
_entity_poly.entity_id
_entity_poly.type
_entity_poly.pdbx_seq_one_letter_code
_entity_poly.pdbx_strand_id
1 'polypeptide(L)'
;MNVSVTDAAPQPTETLGGYIQRIRNSLSLTQLELSTKAGIHVQTIRKIEAGGTSRLNQKAKSGLAAALGIPQEYLDVVVKKVALEVINSLKFCPKCWTPGTTPDPMWTSLRSKYCFACGTQLRSRCLSCHEPIVSLKFKFCPHCGKSYKQTE
;
A
#
# COMPACT_ATOMS: atom_id res chain seq x y z
N MET A 1 8.91 -17.09 9.73
CA MET A 1 9.94 -16.10 9.37
C MET A 1 9.23 -14.91 8.75
N ASN A 2 9.23 -13.76 9.44
CA ASN A 2 8.50 -12.55 9.01
C ASN A 2 9.38 -11.74 8.07
N VAL A 3 9.00 -11.62 6.79
CA VAL A 3 9.62 -10.67 5.87
C VAL A 3 9.34 -9.26 6.37
N SER A 4 10.39 -8.55 6.78
CA SER A 4 10.35 -7.13 7.12
C SER A 4 9.91 -6.32 5.91
N VAL A 5 8.92 -5.45 6.09
CA VAL A 5 8.24 -4.67 5.03
C VAL A 5 9.20 -3.86 4.15
N THR A 6 10.40 -3.54 4.65
CA THR A 6 11.43 -2.78 3.93
C THR A 6 12.14 -3.58 2.83
N ASP A 7 12.25 -4.90 2.95
CA ASP A 7 12.94 -5.76 1.97
C ASP A 7 12.03 -6.15 0.78
N ALA A 8 10.72 -5.91 0.95
CA ALA A 8 9.70 -6.22 -0.04
C ALA A 8 9.39 -5.06 -1.00
N ALA A 9 10.08 -3.92 -0.88
CA ALA A 9 9.87 -2.79 -1.78
C ALA A 9 10.24 -3.18 -3.23
N PRO A 10 9.46 -2.72 -4.24
CA PRO A 10 9.78 -2.99 -5.63
C PRO A 10 10.99 -2.17 -6.09
N GLN A 11 11.86 -2.78 -6.90
CA GLN A 11 12.99 -2.05 -7.48
C GLN A 11 12.54 -1.23 -8.69
N PRO A 12 13.11 -0.04 -8.97
CA PRO A 12 12.63 0.87 -10.01
C PRO A 12 12.57 0.27 -11.43
N THR A 13 13.44 -0.70 -11.73
CA THR A 13 13.58 -1.32 -13.05
C THR A 13 13.02 -2.74 -13.12
N GLU A 14 12.45 -3.24 -12.02
CA GLU A 14 11.99 -4.62 -11.92
C GLU A 14 10.66 -4.82 -12.66
N THR A 15 10.52 -5.96 -13.33
CA THR A 15 9.28 -6.33 -14.02
C THR A 15 8.29 -6.93 -13.02
N LEU A 16 6.99 -6.95 -13.37
CA LEU A 16 5.97 -7.58 -12.52
C LEU A 16 6.31 -9.05 -12.20
N GLY A 17 6.73 -9.80 -13.23
CA GLY A 17 7.12 -11.19 -13.09
C GLY A 17 8.36 -11.36 -12.19
N GLY A 18 9.39 -10.54 -12.42
CA GLY A 18 10.61 -10.55 -11.61
C GLY A 18 10.34 -10.22 -10.14
N TYR A 19 9.51 -9.21 -9.89
CA TYR A 19 9.12 -8.80 -8.55
C TYR A 19 8.39 -9.92 -7.80
N ILE A 20 7.36 -10.52 -8.42
CA ILE A 20 6.60 -11.62 -7.82
C ILE A 20 7.50 -12.82 -7.57
N GLN A 21 8.37 -13.17 -8.52
CA GLN A 21 9.31 -14.28 -8.38
C GLN A 21 10.29 -14.06 -7.23
N ARG A 22 10.84 -12.84 -7.10
CA ARG A 22 11.78 -12.49 -6.01
C ARG A 22 11.11 -12.62 -4.64
N ILE A 23 9.94 -12.02 -4.45
CA ILE A 23 9.21 -12.09 -3.17
C ILE A 23 8.75 -13.53 -2.88
N ARG A 24 8.31 -14.27 -3.90
CA ARG A 24 7.95 -15.69 -3.74
C ARG A 24 9.14 -16.51 -3.26
N ASN A 25 10.32 -16.32 -3.86
CA ASN A 25 11.54 -17.02 -3.49
C ASN A 25 12.02 -16.66 -2.07
N SER A 26 11.89 -15.40 -1.64
CA SER A 26 12.25 -15.00 -0.28
C SER A 26 11.32 -15.59 0.79
N LEU A 27 10.09 -15.96 0.40
CA LEU A 27 9.15 -16.71 1.22
C LEU A 27 9.27 -18.23 1.08
N SER A 28 10.24 -18.71 0.28
CA SER A 28 10.45 -20.13 -0.04
C SER A 28 9.20 -20.83 -0.57
N LEU A 29 8.34 -20.11 -1.31
CA LEU A 29 7.12 -20.66 -1.89
C LEU A 29 7.36 -21.17 -3.30
N THR A 30 6.72 -22.28 -3.64
CA THR A 30 6.57 -22.75 -5.02
C THR A 30 5.47 -21.95 -5.75
N GLN A 31 5.47 -22.01 -7.09
CA GLN A 31 4.40 -21.40 -7.89
C GLN A 31 3.01 -21.99 -7.56
N LEU A 32 2.96 -23.28 -7.22
CA LEU A 32 1.73 -23.97 -6.83
C LEU A 32 1.22 -23.43 -5.49
N GLU A 33 2.07 -23.34 -4.48
CA GLU A 33 1.68 -22.81 -3.17
C GLU A 33 1.25 -21.34 -3.23
N LEU A 34 1.95 -20.52 -4.03
CA LEU A 34 1.52 -19.14 -4.28
C LEU A 34 0.14 -19.09 -4.92
N SER A 35 -0.11 -19.96 -5.92
CA SER A 35 -1.41 -20.04 -6.61
C SER A 35 -2.55 -20.37 -5.64
N THR A 36 -2.33 -21.35 -4.75
CA THR A 36 -3.30 -21.78 -3.74
C THR A 36 -3.55 -20.67 -2.72
N LYS A 37 -2.49 -20.04 -2.20
CA LYS A 37 -2.61 -18.93 -1.24
C LYS A 37 -3.29 -17.70 -1.84
N ALA A 38 -3.03 -17.39 -3.11
CA ALA A 38 -3.60 -16.23 -3.78
C ALA A 38 -5.02 -16.48 -4.30
N GLY A 39 -5.49 -17.73 -4.35
CA GLY A 39 -6.74 -18.11 -5.00
C GLY A 39 -6.73 -17.86 -6.50
N ILE A 40 -5.57 -18.04 -7.14
CA ILE A 40 -5.33 -17.80 -8.58
C ILE A 40 -4.87 -19.10 -9.21
N HIS A 41 -5.26 -19.36 -10.46
CA HIS A 41 -4.81 -20.55 -11.16
C HIS A 41 -3.28 -20.56 -11.38
N VAL A 42 -2.62 -21.71 -11.17
CA VAL A 42 -1.15 -21.84 -11.29
C VAL A 42 -0.62 -21.43 -12.67
N GLN A 43 -1.37 -21.66 -13.74
CA GLN A 43 -0.97 -21.21 -15.08
C GLN A 43 -0.93 -19.67 -15.20
N THR A 44 -1.80 -18.97 -14.49
CA THR A 44 -1.77 -17.51 -14.46
C THR A 44 -0.52 -17.02 -13.75
N ILE A 45 -0.12 -17.67 -12.63
CA ILE A 45 1.15 -17.37 -11.94
C ILE A 45 2.34 -17.57 -12.89
N ARG A 46 2.38 -18.70 -13.60
CA ARG A 46 3.43 -18.97 -14.60
C ARG A 46 3.49 -17.91 -15.69
N LYS A 47 2.34 -17.50 -16.24
CA LYS A 47 2.28 -16.45 -17.27
C LYS A 47 2.74 -15.10 -16.73
N ILE A 48 2.42 -14.76 -15.48
CA ILE A 48 2.87 -13.52 -14.85
C ILE A 48 4.39 -13.55 -14.66
N GLU A 49 4.94 -14.61 -14.05
CA GLU A 49 6.38 -14.73 -13.80
C GLU A 49 7.20 -14.76 -15.10
N ALA A 50 6.68 -15.39 -16.15
CA ALA A 50 7.30 -15.39 -17.48
C ALA A 50 7.12 -14.07 -18.27
N GLY A 51 6.45 -13.05 -17.71
CA GLY A 51 6.24 -11.75 -18.36
C GLY A 51 5.11 -11.71 -19.40
N GLY A 52 4.36 -12.80 -19.58
CA GLY A 52 3.22 -12.88 -20.49
C GLY A 52 1.96 -12.16 -19.99
N THR A 53 1.96 -11.60 -18.78
CA THR A 53 0.84 -10.81 -18.24
C THR A 53 1.39 -9.56 -17.55
N SER A 54 1.07 -8.40 -18.11
CA SER A 54 1.48 -7.09 -17.59
C SER A 54 0.39 -6.38 -16.79
N ARG A 55 -0.87 -6.82 -16.88
CA ARG A 55 -2.02 -6.22 -16.20
C ARG A 55 -2.64 -7.20 -15.21
N LEU A 56 -2.88 -6.74 -13.98
CA LEU A 56 -3.59 -7.50 -12.96
C LEU A 56 -5.00 -6.93 -12.76
N ASN A 57 -6.00 -7.81 -12.72
CA ASN A 57 -7.34 -7.41 -12.27
C ASN A 57 -7.38 -7.28 -10.73
N GLN A 58 -8.43 -6.65 -10.18
CA GLN A 58 -8.53 -6.39 -8.73
C GLN A 58 -8.49 -7.67 -7.88
N LYS A 59 -9.10 -8.77 -8.35
CA LYS A 59 -9.09 -10.06 -7.65
C LYS A 59 -7.69 -10.66 -7.57
N ALA A 60 -6.97 -10.68 -8.70
CA ALA A 60 -5.61 -11.19 -8.77
C ALA A 60 -4.65 -10.33 -7.94
N LYS A 61 -4.79 -9.01 -8.02
CA LYS A 61 -3.98 -8.06 -7.25
C LYS A 61 -4.18 -8.23 -5.75
N SER A 62 -5.42 -8.30 -5.29
CA SER A 62 -5.73 -8.51 -3.86
C SER A 62 -5.25 -9.88 -3.37
N GLY A 63 -5.47 -10.94 -4.14
CA GLY A 63 -4.99 -12.29 -3.83
C GLY A 63 -3.47 -12.38 -3.75
N LEU A 64 -2.75 -11.84 -4.73
CA LEU A 64 -1.28 -11.81 -4.73
C LEU A 64 -0.72 -11.00 -3.56
N ALA A 65 -1.25 -9.81 -3.31
CA ALA A 65 -0.81 -8.96 -2.21
C ALA A 65 -0.99 -9.64 -0.85
N ALA A 66 -2.13 -10.33 -0.65
CA ALA A 66 -2.38 -11.10 0.57
C ALA A 66 -1.43 -12.30 0.69
N ALA A 67 -1.26 -13.09 -0.37
CA ALA A 67 -0.44 -14.29 -0.36
C ALA A 67 1.06 -14.00 -0.16
N LEU A 68 1.55 -12.91 -0.75
CA LEU A 68 2.94 -12.45 -0.63
C LEU A 68 3.15 -11.57 0.62
N GLY A 69 2.09 -11.21 1.33
CA GLY A 69 2.17 -10.33 2.49
C GLY A 69 2.74 -8.95 2.13
N ILE A 70 2.33 -8.35 1.01
CA ILE A 70 2.80 -7.03 0.57
C ILE A 70 1.64 -6.05 0.41
N PRO A 71 1.87 -4.73 0.49
CA PRO A 71 0.89 -3.74 0.09
C PRO A 71 0.49 -3.92 -1.38
N GLN A 72 -0.79 -3.72 -1.68
CA GLN A 72 -1.32 -3.78 -3.06
C GLN A 72 -0.70 -2.69 -3.94
N GLU A 73 -0.30 -1.59 -3.33
CA GLU A 73 0.33 -0.43 -3.94
C GLU A 73 1.69 -0.79 -4.56
N TYR A 74 2.43 -1.75 -4.00
CA TYR A 74 3.68 -2.23 -4.60
C TYR A 74 3.44 -2.88 -5.96
N LEU A 75 2.35 -3.64 -6.12
CA LEU A 75 1.97 -4.21 -7.41
C LEU A 75 1.58 -3.12 -8.42
N ASP A 76 0.95 -2.03 -7.99
CA ASP A 76 0.61 -0.91 -8.89
C ASP A 76 1.85 -0.18 -9.41
N VAL A 77 2.83 0.05 -8.53
CA VAL A 77 4.08 0.73 -8.89
C VAL A 77 4.80 -0.06 -9.98
N VAL A 78 4.94 -1.37 -9.80
CA VAL A 78 5.64 -2.24 -10.76
C VAL A 78 4.89 -2.32 -12.09
N VAL A 79 3.56 -2.42 -12.06
CA VAL A 79 2.74 -2.47 -13.28
C VAL A 79 2.75 -1.15 -14.04
N LYS A 80 2.63 -0.02 -13.33
CA LYS A 80 2.50 1.31 -13.94
C LYS A 80 3.85 1.96 -14.24
N LYS A 81 4.97 1.40 -13.74
CA LYS A 81 6.32 1.98 -13.79
C LYS A 81 6.36 3.42 -13.26
N VAL A 82 5.56 3.71 -12.23
CA VAL A 82 5.50 5.03 -11.58
C VAL A 82 6.42 5.01 -10.37
N ALA A 83 7.16 6.10 -10.13
CA ALA A 83 8.09 6.21 -9.00
C ALA A 83 7.40 6.01 -7.64
N LEU A 84 8.10 5.34 -6.70
CA LEU A 84 7.65 4.97 -5.36
C LEU A 84 7.37 6.14 -4.40
N GLU A 85 7.57 7.39 -4.83
CA GLU A 85 7.44 8.61 -4.00
C GLU A 85 6.05 8.78 -3.36
N VAL A 86 5.05 8.01 -3.79
CA VAL A 86 3.66 8.11 -3.35
C VAL A 86 3.33 7.22 -2.12
N ILE A 87 4.22 6.31 -1.73
CA ILE A 87 3.84 5.25 -0.79
C ILE A 87 3.89 5.67 0.70
N ASN A 88 4.59 6.76 1.03
CA ASN A 88 4.55 7.37 2.37
C ASN A 88 3.68 8.63 2.40
N SER A 89 2.49 8.60 1.78
CA SER A 89 1.53 9.68 2.00
C SER A 89 1.20 9.70 3.50
N LEU A 90 1.60 10.76 4.19
CA LEU A 90 1.34 10.91 5.61
C LEU A 90 -0.17 10.71 5.86
N LYS A 91 -0.50 9.71 6.69
CA LYS A 91 -1.88 9.33 7.01
C LYS A 91 -2.21 9.79 8.42
N PHE A 92 -3.44 10.24 8.62
CA PHE A 92 -3.97 10.49 9.95
C PHE A 92 -5.46 10.20 10.05
N CYS A 93 -5.92 10.04 11.29
CA CYS A 93 -7.33 9.97 11.59
C CYS A 93 -7.88 11.39 11.86
N PRO A 94 -8.85 11.90 11.09
CA PRO A 94 -9.40 13.24 11.32
C PRO A 94 -10.21 13.36 12.62
N LYS A 95 -10.66 12.25 13.21
CA LYS A 95 -11.38 12.23 14.50
C LYS A 95 -10.43 12.14 15.70
N CYS A 96 -9.48 11.19 15.65
CA CYS A 96 -8.60 10.89 16.78
C CYS A 96 -7.34 11.75 16.84
N TRP A 97 -6.93 12.36 15.74
CA TRP A 97 -5.72 13.19 15.74
C TRP A 97 -5.92 14.49 16.51
N THR A 98 -4.93 14.83 17.33
CA THR A 98 -4.89 16.09 18.06
C THR A 98 -3.85 17.00 17.42
N PRO A 99 -4.23 18.24 17.04
CA PRO A 99 -3.28 19.21 16.53
C PRO A 99 -2.06 19.42 17.41
N GLY A 100 -0.88 19.45 16.80
CA GLY A 100 0.39 19.65 17.51
C GLY A 100 0.93 18.41 18.21
N THR A 101 0.21 17.27 18.19
CA THR A 101 0.75 15.99 18.64
C THR A 101 1.32 15.20 17.47
N THR A 102 2.29 14.34 17.78
CA THR A 102 2.74 13.32 16.84
C THR A 102 1.57 12.40 16.48
N PRO A 103 1.38 12.08 15.19
CA PRO A 103 0.38 11.09 14.77
C PRO A 103 0.69 9.72 15.36
N ASP A 104 -0.34 8.89 15.54
CA ASP A 104 -0.17 7.52 15.99
C ASP A 104 0.76 6.76 15.01
N PRO A 105 1.86 6.15 15.47
CA PRO A 105 2.78 5.37 14.63
C PRO A 105 2.08 4.23 13.88
N MET A 106 0.94 3.74 14.35
CA MET A 106 0.16 2.73 13.62
C MET A 106 -0.41 3.28 12.32
N TRP A 107 -0.66 4.60 12.21
CA TRP A 107 -1.18 5.21 10.98
C TRP A 107 -0.12 5.31 9.89
N THR A 108 1.16 5.41 10.25
CA THR A 108 2.27 5.51 9.28
C THR A 108 2.56 4.17 8.59
N SER A 109 1.95 3.08 9.05
CA SER A 109 2.03 1.80 8.35
C SER A 109 1.29 1.85 7.01
N LEU A 110 1.95 1.27 6.01
CA LEU A 110 1.44 1.09 4.67
C LEU A 110 0.08 0.39 4.61
N ARG A 111 -0.08 -0.65 5.44
CA ARG A 111 -1.30 -1.46 5.47
C ARG A 111 -2.45 -0.80 6.23
N SER A 112 -2.17 0.23 7.02
CA SER A 112 -3.21 0.92 7.79
C SER A 112 -4.10 1.73 6.86
N LYS A 113 -5.33 1.25 6.67
CA LYS A 113 -6.39 1.94 5.92
C LYS A 113 -7.41 2.63 6.83
N TYR A 114 -7.54 2.14 8.06
CA TYR A 114 -8.49 2.62 9.05
C TYR A 114 -7.79 2.89 10.38
N CYS A 115 -8.31 3.84 11.15
CA CYS A 115 -7.85 4.14 12.49
C CYS A 115 -8.18 2.97 13.42
N PHE A 116 -7.18 2.45 14.13
CA PHE A 116 -7.39 1.35 15.06
C PHE A 116 -8.27 1.73 16.27
N ALA A 117 -8.25 3.01 16.67
CA ALA A 117 -9.01 3.50 17.82
C ALA A 117 -10.50 3.74 17.53
N CYS A 118 -10.86 4.30 16.36
CA CYS A 118 -12.24 4.69 16.06
C CYS A 118 -12.82 4.10 14.77
N GLY A 119 -12.06 3.27 14.05
CA GLY A 119 -12.49 2.68 12.77
C GLY A 119 -12.59 3.66 11.59
N THR A 120 -12.40 4.96 11.79
CA THR A 120 -12.49 5.95 10.71
C THR A 120 -11.39 5.75 9.67
N GLN A 121 -11.73 5.85 8.38
CA GLN A 121 -10.75 5.73 7.29
C GLN A 121 -9.65 6.78 7.42
N LEU A 122 -8.39 6.34 7.38
CA LEU A 122 -7.23 7.23 7.43
C LEU A 122 -7.16 8.07 6.16
N ARG A 123 -6.74 9.33 6.32
CA ARG A 123 -6.68 10.32 5.24
C ARG A 123 -5.26 10.78 5.01
N SER A 124 -4.91 10.99 3.76
CA SER A 124 -3.66 11.65 3.33
C SER A 124 -3.91 12.87 2.44
N ARG A 125 -5.18 13.28 2.33
CA ARG A 125 -5.65 14.43 1.54
C ARG A 125 -6.64 15.25 2.35
N CYS A 126 -6.67 16.55 2.09
CA CYS A 126 -7.65 17.44 2.71
C CYS A 126 -9.08 17.05 2.32
N LEU A 127 -10.02 17.10 3.27
CA LEU A 127 -11.43 16.80 3.02
C LEU A 127 -12.15 17.83 2.16
N SER A 128 -11.65 19.06 2.08
CA SER A 128 -12.30 20.11 1.29
C SER A 128 -11.67 20.35 -0.06
N CYS A 129 -10.35 20.54 -0.13
CA CYS A 129 -9.69 20.80 -1.41
C CYS A 129 -9.03 19.57 -2.04
N HIS A 130 -9.02 18.41 -1.38
CA HIS A 130 -8.40 17.16 -1.87
C HIS A 130 -6.88 17.21 -2.13
N GLU A 131 -6.24 18.32 -1.78
CA GLU A 131 -4.78 18.46 -1.84
C GLU A 131 -4.08 17.47 -0.91
N PRO A 132 -2.93 16.91 -1.31
CA PRO A 132 -2.10 16.06 -0.45
C PRO A 132 -1.70 16.78 0.83
N ILE A 133 -1.74 16.06 1.95
CA ILE A 133 -1.29 16.59 3.24
C ILE A 133 0.20 16.29 3.37
N VAL A 134 0.99 17.35 3.32
CA VAL A 134 2.46 17.27 3.40
C VAL A 134 2.98 17.36 4.84
N SER A 135 2.17 17.89 5.78
CA SER A 135 2.56 18.04 7.19
C SER A 135 1.34 18.10 8.10
N LEU A 136 1.45 17.47 9.28
CA LEU A 136 0.50 17.60 10.39
C LEU A 136 1.03 18.51 11.50
N LYS A 137 2.02 19.37 11.21
CA LYS A 137 2.46 20.38 12.17
C LYS A 137 1.34 21.37 12.49
N PHE A 138 0.46 21.64 11.52
CA PHE A 138 -0.61 22.62 11.61
C PHE A 138 -1.98 21.96 11.55
N LYS A 139 -2.97 22.52 12.25
CA LYS A 139 -4.36 22.02 12.28
C LYS A 139 -5.17 22.30 11.01
N PHE A 140 -4.66 23.16 10.14
CA PHE A 140 -5.36 23.66 8.97
C PHE A 140 -4.61 23.30 7.68
N CYS A 141 -5.37 23.16 6.60
CA CYS A 141 -4.83 23.01 5.28
C CYS A 141 -4.17 24.31 4.79
N PRO A 142 -2.91 24.29 4.33
CA PRO A 142 -2.24 25.49 3.82
C PRO A 142 -2.86 26.01 2.51
N HIS A 143 -3.58 25.16 1.77
CA HIS A 143 -4.20 25.53 0.50
C HIS A 143 -5.60 26.13 0.64
N CYS A 144 -6.45 25.56 1.51
CA CYS A 144 -7.85 26.00 1.65
C CYS A 144 -8.21 26.58 3.02
N GLY A 145 -7.26 26.62 3.96
CA GLY A 145 -7.47 27.16 5.31
C GLY A 145 -8.37 26.34 6.23
N LYS A 146 -9.05 25.29 5.73
CA LYS A 146 -9.98 24.50 6.55
C LYS A 146 -9.26 23.54 7.50
N SER A 147 -9.88 23.29 8.64
CA SER A 147 -9.39 22.35 9.66
C SER A 147 -9.33 20.93 9.10
N TYR A 148 -8.25 20.22 9.41
CA TYR A 148 -8.13 18.79 9.16
C TYR A 148 -8.92 17.95 10.16
N LYS A 149 -9.14 18.47 11.38
CA LYS A 149 -9.89 17.78 12.42
C LYS A 149 -11.39 17.86 12.13
N GLN A 150 -12.05 16.71 12.11
CA GLN A 150 -13.51 16.62 12.10
C GLN A 150 -13.99 16.63 13.55
N THR A 151 -14.62 17.72 13.94
CA THR A 151 -15.55 17.72 15.08
C THR A 151 -16.88 17.17 14.58
N GLU A 152 -17.41 16.18 15.28
CA GLU A 152 -18.83 15.81 15.16
C GLU A 152 -19.72 17.00 15.51
#